data_AF-A0A2E8EWY3-F1
#
_entry.id   AF-A0A2E8EWY3-F1
#
_cell.length_a   1.000
_cell.length_b   1.000
_cell.length_c   1.000
_cell.angle_alpha   90.00
_cell.angle_beta   90.00
_cell.angle_gamma   90.00
#
_symmetry.space_group_name_H-M   'P 1'
#
loop_
_entity.id
_entity.type
_entity.pdbx_description
1 polymer ?
#
loop_
_entity_poly.entity_id
_entity_poly.type
_entity_poly.pdbx_seq_one_letter_code
_entity_poly.pdbx_strand_id
1 'polypeptide(L)'
;MIAREAQIDFVLDTMEHPLPGFVVVDGERLNANIQRSQAGIHIAPLETNNDPAVYNRVTQRFKNRKPDDTFNLELRKGFRPRPAYYALLRDACLVAFATLGYRYTFSPQLRPVREQLADTGTEMLRVFSVTIPKADKAARLIILVEEPTWLESIAVQMGRHLIFLPPLEGGDRLYENLATESDRGNDFDSTMKGKIVAWPYGPEHALDLAKDVM
;
A
#
# COMPACT_ATOMS: atom_id res chain seq x y z
N MET A 1 -3.14 6.09 -2.82
CA MET A 1 -1.77 5.86 -2.33
C MET A 1 -1.47 6.70 -1.10
N ILE A 2 -1.57 8.04 -1.22
CA ILE A 2 -1.34 9.02 -0.13
C ILE A 2 -2.00 8.65 1.21
N ALA A 3 -3.20 8.05 1.24
CA ALA A 3 -3.90 7.79 2.49
C ALA A 3 -3.25 6.72 3.39
N ARG A 4 -2.79 5.59 2.84
CA ARG A 4 -2.09 4.56 3.63
C ARG A 4 -0.66 4.99 3.95
N GLU A 5 0.01 5.65 3.00
CA GLU A 5 1.35 6.20 3.25
C GLU A 5 1.34 7.28 4.32
N ALA A 6 0.37 8.18 4.31
CA ALA A 6 0.28 9.21 5.32
C ALA A 6 -0.17 8.65 6.68
N GLN A 7 -0.98 7.59 6.73
CA GLN A 7 -1.26 6.87 7.98
C GLN A 7 0.01 6.19 8.53
N ILE A 8 0.82 5.60 7.66
CA ILE A 8 2.13 5.06 8.04
C ILE A 8 3.04 6.17 8.55
N ASP A 9 3.11 7.30 7.84
CA ASP A 9 3.87 8.47 8.27
C ASP A 9 3.37 9.01 9.62
N PHE A 10 2.06 8.99 9.85
CA PHE A 10 1.46 9.35 11.14
C PHE A 10 1.86 8.40 12.26
N VAL A 11 1.91 7.08 12.01
CA VAL A 11 2.34 6.10 13.03
C VAL A 11 3.84 6.21 13.31
N LEU A 12 4.64 6.44 12.27
CA LEU A 12 6.10 6.48 12.35
C LEU A 12 6.68 7.85 12.72
N ASP A 13 5.84 8.87 12.90
CA ASP A 13 6.26 10.27 13.15
C ASP A 13 7.13 10.85 12.01
N THR A 14 6.82 10.48 10.76
CA THR A 14 7.53 10.93 9.55
C THR A 14 6.65 11.76 8.61
N MET A 15 5.64 12.45 9.15
CA MET A 15 4.72 13.26 8.35
C MET A 15 5.38 14.55 7.85
N GLU A 16 5.36 14.75 6.53
CA GLU A 16 5.78 16.02 5.91
C GLU A 16 4.64 17.05 5.87
N HIS A 17 3.39 16.58 5.82
CA HIS A 17 2.20 17.43 5.71
C HIS A 17 1.07 16.93 6.63
N PRO A 18 0.25 17.85 7.18
CA PRO A 18 -0.93 17.47 7.95
C PRO A 18 -1.92 16.62 7.13
N LEU A 19 -2.58 15.68 7.80
CA LEU A 19 -3.62 14.85 7.24
C LEU A 19 -5.00 15.46 7.44
N PRO A 20 -5.82 15.65 6.40
CA PRO A 20 -7.22 15.98 6.60
C PRO A 20 -7.93 14.79 7.23
N GLY A 21 -8.69 15.05 8.29
CA GLY A 21 -9.50 14.07 9.00
C GLY A 21 -10.60 14.76 9.80
N PHE A 22 -11.12 14.08 10.80
CA PHE A 22 -12.01 14.69 11.77
C PHE A 22 -11.75 14.17 13.17
N VAL A 23 -12.21 14.94 14.15
CA VAL A 23 -12.13 14.62 15.56
C VAL A 23 -13.56 14.52 16.07
N VAL A 24 -13.83 13.54 16.93
CA VAL A 24 -15.13 13.40 17.59
C VAL A 24 -14.97 13.74 19.06
N VAL A 25 -15.66 14.80 19.49
CA VAL A 25 -15.65 15.27 20.88
C VAL A 25 -17.07 15.27 21.39
N ASP A 26 -17.36 14.42 22.38
CA ASP A 26 -18.68 14.30 23.01
C ASP A 26 -19.82 14.09 21.98
N GLY A 27 -19.54 13.28 20.95
CA GLY A 27 -20.49 12.98 19.87
C GLY A 27 -20.56 14.01 18.75
N GLU A 28 -19.88 15.16 18.88
CA GLU A 28 -19.80 16.17 17.83
C GLU A 28 -18.56 15.97 16.96
N ARG A 29 -18.75 16.04 15.63
CA ARG A 29 -17.69 15.84 14.64
C ARG A 29 -17.13 17.18 14.16
N LEU A 30 -15.81 17.29 14.14
CA LEU A 30 -15.08 18.47 13.67
C LEU A 30 -14.05 18.09 12.61
N ASN A 31 -14.17 18.60 11.39
CA ASN A 31 -13.17 18.44 10.35
C ASN A 31 -11.89 19.23 10.73
N ALA A 32 -10.73 18.58 10.63
CA ALA A 32 -9.46 19.14 11.07
C ALA A 32 -8.30 18.59 10.23
N ASN A 33 -7.20 19.35 10.20
CA ASN A 33 -5.89 18.87 9.80
C ASN A 33 -5.18 18.28 11.03
N ILE A 34 -4.67 17.06 10.91
CA ILE A 34 -4.10 16.29 12.01
C ILE A 34 -2.65 15.96 11.67
N GLN A 35 -1.74 16.24 12.57
CA GLN A 35 -0.31 15.97 12.40
C GLN A 35 0.25 15.35 13.67
N ARG A 36 1.12 14.36 13.54
CA ARG A 36 1.91 13.85 14.67
C ARG A 36 3.29 14.49 14.66
N SER A 37 3.81 14.77 15.85
CA SER A 37 5.17 15.22 16.10
C SER A 37 5.67 14.58 17.41
N GLN A 38 6.96 14.75 17.71
CA GLN A 38 7.54 14.38 19.00
C GLN A 38 6.84 15.04 20.21
N ALA A 39 6.24 16.22 20.02
CA ALA A 39 5.48 16.92 21.06
C ALA A 39 4.05 16.39 21.26
N GLY A 40 3.59 15.47 20.40
CA GLY A 40 2.26 14.89 20.43
C GLY A 40 1.48 15.07 19.12
N ILE A 41 0.15 14.92 19.22
CA ILE A 41 -0.77 15.07 18.10
C ILE A 41 -1.26 16.52 18.04
N HIS A 42 -0.93 17.22 16.96
CA HIS A 42 -1.45 18.54 16.65
C HIS A 42 -2.74 18.42 15.83
N ILE A 43 -3.80 19.03 16.31
CA ILE A 43 -5.12 19.06 15.67
C ILE A 43 -5.45 20.51 15.35
N ALA A 44 -5.54 20.83 14.06
CA ALA A 44 -5.90 22.15 13.55
C ALA A 44 -7.29 22.10 12.90
N PRO A 45 -8.36 22.51 13.61
CA PRO A 45 -9.70 22.60 13.07
C PRO A 45 -9.78 23.41 11.77
N LEU A 46 -10.56 22.96 10.80
CA LEU A 46 -10.79 23.67 9.55
C LEU A 46 -12.04 24.55 9.66
N GLU A 47 -11.87 25.83 10.00
CA GLU A 47 -12.97 26.76 10.29
C GLU A 47 -14.03 26.80 9.19
N THR A 48 -13.63 26.90 7.91
CA THR A 48 -14.54 26.99 6.75
C THR A 48 -15.25 25.68 6.41
N ASN A 49 -14.80 24.56 6.95
CA ASN A 49 -15.29 23.22 6.60
C ASN A 49 -16.16 22.61 7.70
N ASN A 50 -16.57 23.42 8.68
CA ASN A 50 -17.43 23.01 9.78
C ASN A 50 -18.60 23.98 9.89
N ASP A 51 -19.70 23.50 10.46
CA ASP A 51 -20.76 24.39 10.93
C ASP A 51 -20.17 25.34 12.00
N PRO A 52 -20.34 26.67 11.90
CA PRO A 52 -19.74 27.63 12.84
C PRO A 52 -20.16 27.40 14.30
N ALA A 53 -21.40 26.97 14.55
CA ALA A 53 -21.88 26.69 15.89
C ALA A 53 -21.23 25.43 16.45
N VAL A 54 -21.05 24.38 15.64
CA VAL A 54 -20.30 23.18 16.02
C VAL A 54 -18.83 23.50 16.27
N TYR A 55 -18.19 24.26 15.37
CA TYR A 55 -16.79 24.67 15.49
C TYR A 55 -16.52 25.40 16.81
N ASN A 56 -17.35 26.40 17.13
CA ASN A 56 -17.19 27.17 18.35
C ASN A 56 -17.40 26.32 19.60
N ARG A 57 -18.43 25.47 19.64
CA ARG A 57 -18.68 24.58 20.78
C ARG A 57 -17.51 23.61 21.01
N VAL A 58 -17.08 22.90 19.97
CA VAL A 58 -16.01 21.89 20.08
C VAL A 58 -14.67 22.55 20.43
N THR A 59 -14.34 23.69 19.84
CA THR A 59 -13.09 24.41 20.12
C THR A 59 -13.05 24.92 21.56
N GLN A 60 -14.17 25.44 22.09
CA GLN A 60 -14.27 25.83 23.50
C GLN A 60 -14.12 24.64 24.45
N ARG A 61 -14.71 23.49 24.12
CA ARG A 61 -14.51 22.25 24.89
C ARG A 61 -13.05 21.82 24.89
N PHE A 62 -12.37 21.86 23.73
CA PHE A 62 -10.94 21.53 23.63
C PHE A 62 -10.07 22.44 24.49
N LYS A 63 -10.35 23.75 24.54
CA LYS A 63 -9.61 24.72 25.37
C LYS A 63 -9.77 24.48 26.87
N ASN A 64 -10.90 23.91 27.28
CA ASN A 64 -11.23 23.69 28.69
C ASN A 64 -10.86 22.28 29.18
N ARG A 65 -10.27 21.44 28.33
CA ARG A 65 -9.88 20.07 28.69
C ARG A 65 -8.67 20.06 29.62
N LYS A 66 -8.68 19.09 30.53
CA LYS A 66 -7.56 18.79 31.43
C LYS A 66 -6.61 17.77 30.77
N PRO A 67 -5.34 17.69 31.22
CA PRO A 67 -4.35 16.75 30.68
C PRO A 67 -4.79 15.28 30.65
N ASP A 68 -5.74 14.88 31.50
CA ASP A 68 -6.22 13.50 31.62
C ASP A 68 -7.55 13.21 30.87
N ASP A 69 -8.12 14.21 30.19
CA ASP A 69 -9.39 14.04 29.48
C ASP A 69 -9.22 13.20 28.21
N THR A 70 -9.96 12.08 28.12
CA THR A 70 -9.93 11.20 26.95
C THR A 70 -10.74 11.75 25.79
N PHE A 71 -10.28 11.58 24.55
CA PHE A 71 -11.05 11.86 23.33
C PHE A 71 -10.87 10.74 22.33
N ASN A 72 -11.85 10.63 21.43
CA ASN A 72 -11.79 9.69 20.31
C ASN A 72 -11.37 10.44 19.05
N LEU A 73 -10.19 10.10 18.54
CA LEU A 73 -9.72 10.57 17.25
C LEU A 73 -10.08 9.55 16.17
N GLU A 74 -11.01 9.91 15.28
CA GLU A 74 -11.38 9.07 14.15
C GLU A 74 -10.76 9.59 12.85
N LEU A 75 -9.62 9.01 12.46
CA LEU A 75 -9.01 9.25 11.16
C LEU A 75 -9.76 8.50 10.06
N ARG A 76 -10.87 9.05 9.54
CA ARG A 76 -11.48 8.49 8.32
C ARG A 76 -11.23 9.37 7.11
N LYS A 77 -10.50 8.82 6.14
CA LYS A 77 -10.60 9.26 4.74
C LYS A 77 -11.55 8.30 4.03
N GLY A 78 -12.43 8.81 3.17
CA GLY A 78 -13.24 8.01 2.23
C GLY A 78 -12.40 7.35 1.13
N PHE A 79 -11.22 6.87 1.48
CA PHE A 79 -10.29 6.23 0.58
C PHE A 79 -10.74 4.79 0.42
N ARG A 80 -11.21 4.43 -0.77
CA ARG A 80 -11.28 3.03 -1.18
C ARG A 80 -9.85 2.62 -1.52
N PRO A 81 -9.17 1.81 -0.69
CA PRO A 81 -7.76 1.52 -0.92
C PRO A 81 -7.57 0.62 -2.13
N ARG A 82 -8.61 -0.13 -2.51
CA ARG A 82 -8.55 -1.18 -3.52
C ARG A 82 -8.24 -0.69 -4.94
N PRO A 83 -8.91 0.34 -5.50
CA PRO A 83 -8.52 0.88 -6.82
C PRO A 83 -7.07 1.36 -6.88
N ALA A 84 -6.53 1.90 -5.77
CA ALA A 84 -5.15 2.33 -5.73
C ALA A 84 -4.16 1.15 -5.75
N TYR A 85 -4.49 0.02 -5.12
CA TYR A 85 -3.67 -1.19 -5.23
C TYR A 85 -3.70 -1.78 -6.64
N TYR A 86 -4.82 -1.68 -7.36
CA TYR A 86 -4.85 -2.12 -8.76
C TYR A 86 -4.02 -1.24 -9.69
N ALA A 87 -3.87 0.06 -9.38
CA ALA A 87 -2.90 0.91 -10.07
C ALA A 87 -1.47 0.41 -9.84
N LEU A 88 -1.10 0.11 -8.58
CA LEU A 88 0.20 -0.49 -8.25
C LEU A 88 0.41 -1.85 -8.92
N LEU A 89 -0.63 -2.68 -9.00
CA LEU A 89 -0.57 -3.97 -9.69
C LEU A 89 -0.30 -3.79 -11.19
N ARG A 90 -0.97 -2.82 -11.82
CA ARG A 90 -0.73 -2.46 -13.22
C ARG A 90 0.71 -1.96 -13.43
N ASP A 91 1.19 -1.08 -12.54
CA ASP A 91 2.55 -0.55 -12.63
C ASP A 91 3.60 -1.66 -12.46
N ALA A 92 3.37 -2.60 -11.53
CA ALA A 92 4.21 -3.79 -11.38
C ALA A 92 4.24 -4.64 -12.65
N CYS A 93 3.08 -4.86 -13.30
CA CYS A 93 3.02 -5.55 -14.59
C CYS A 93 3.80 -4.82 -15.70
N LEU A 94 3.76 -3.48 -15.72
CA LEU A 94 4.50 -2.68 -16.71
C LEU A 94 6.02 -2.78 -16.47
N VAL A 95 6.46 -2.73 -15.22
CA VAL A 95 7.87 -2.91 -14.84
C VAL A 95 8.35 -4.31 -15.21
N ALA A 96 7.55 -5.34 -14.90
CA ALA A 96 7.85 -6.71 -15.26
C ALA A 96 7.85 -6.93 -16.78
N PHE A 97 6.94 -6.29 -17.52
CA PHE A 97 6.95 -6.29 -18.99
C PHE A 97 8.23 -5.65 -19.54
N ALA A 98 8.58 -4.45 -19.07
CA ALA A 98 9.79 -3.77 -19.51
C ALA A 98 11.04 -4.63 -19.27
N THR A 99 11.09 -5.35 -18.15
CA THR A 99 12.23 -6.19 -17.77
C THR A 99 12.25 -7.52 -18.53
N LEU A 100 11.14 -8.25 -18.54
CA LEU A 100 11.07 -9.66 -18.96
C LEU A 100 10.49 -9.85 -20.35
N GLY A 101 9.67 -8.92 -20.84
CA GLY A 101 9.08 -8.94 -22.18
C GLY A 101 7.76 -9.71 -22.29
N TYR A 102 7.36 -9.94 -23.54
CA TYR A 102 6.09 -10.54 -23.93
C TYR A 102 5.92 -11.98 -23.48
N ARG A 103 7.00 -12.80 -23.48
CA ARG A 103 6.95 -14.19 -22.98
C ARG A 103 6.43 -14.25 -21.55
N TYR A 104 6.87 -13.33 -20.69
CA TYR A 104 6.34 -13.25 -19.33
C TYR A 104 4.93 -12.68 -19.29
N THR A 105 4.69 -11.55 -19.95
CA THR A 105 3.40 -10.85 -19.91
C THR A 105 2.24 -11.69 -20.42
N PHE A 106 2.48 -12.59 -21.37
CA PHE A 106 1.47 -13.51 -21.91
C PHE A 106 1.54 -14.92 -21.33
N SER A 107 2.37 -15.17 -20.31
CA SER A 107 2.40 -16.45 -19.62
C SER A 107 1.01 -16.83 -19.06
N PRO A 108 0.68 -18.13 -19.00
CA PRO A 108 -0.53 -18.61 -18.34
C PRO A 108 -0.61 -18.20 -16.87
N GLN A 109 0.53 -18.16 -16.18
CA GLN A 109 0.65 -17.84 -14.75
C GLN A 109 0.16 -16.43 -14.45
N LEU A 110 0.37 -15.47 -15.37
CA LEU A 110 -0.07 -14.09 -15.20
C LEU A 110 -1.55 -13.87 -15.56
N ARG A 111 -2.29 -14.92 -16.00
CA ARG A 111 -3.72 -14.82 -16.37
C ARG A 111 -4.60 -14.25 -15.24
N PRO A 112 -4.51 -14.71 -13.97
CA PRO A 112 -5.35 -14.17 -12.90
C PRO A 112 -5.13 -12.66 -12.66
N VAL A 113 -3.90 -12.17 -12.88
CA VAL A 113 -3.57 -10.75 -12.79
C VAL A 113 -4.24 -9.96 -13.93
N ARG A 114 -4.17 -10.48 -15.16
CA ARG A 114 -4.83 -9.85 -16.32
C ARG A 114 -6.35 -9.81 -16.14
N GLU A 115 -6.95 -10.89 -15.65
CA GLU A 115 -8.38 -10.96 -15.34
C GLU A 115 -8.76 -9.92 -14.29
N GLN A 116 -8.01 -9.85 -13.17
CA GLN A 116 -8.24 -8.83 -12.12
C GLN A 116 -8.11 -7.40 -12.63
N LEU A 117 -7.16 -7.12 -13.54
CA LEU A 117 -6.99 -5.78 -14.11
C LEU A 117 -8.05 -5.43 -15.16
N ALA A 118 -8.66 -6.43 -15.81
CA ALA A 118 -9.77 -6.25 -16.75
C ALA A 118 -11.08 -5.92 -16.04
N ASP A 119 -11.33 -6.53 -14.88
CA ASP A 119 -12.47 -6.22 -14.00
C ASP A 119 -12.01 -5.86 -12.59
N THR A 120 -11.79 -4.56 -12.37
CA THR A 120 -11.44 -4.02 -11.05
C THR A 120 -12.64 -3.92 -10.09
N GLY A 121 -13.86 -4.17 -10.57
CA GLY A 121 -15.08 -4.17 -9.75
C GLY A 121 -15.24 -5.45 -8.95
N THR A 122 -14.77 -6.56 -9.51
CA THR A 122 -14.76 -7.88 -8.86
C THR A 122 -13.45 -8.13 -8.11
N GLU A 123 -13.54 -8.78 -6.96
CA GLU A 123 -12.39 -9.24 -6.18
C GLU A 123 -12.06 -10.69 -6.56
N MET A 124 -11.06 -10.87 -7.43
CA MET A 124 -10.48 -12.16 -7.76
C MET A 124 -9.20 -12.41 -6.97
N LEU A 125 -8.36 -11.37 -6.83
CA LEU A 125 -7.13 -11.41 -6.04
C LEU A 125 -7.36 -10.71 -4.71
N ARG A 126 -7.46 -11.49 -3.64
CA ARG A 126 -7.66 -10.96 -2.27
C ARG A 126 -6.40 -10.25 -1.76
N VAL A 127 -5.24 -10.85 -1.95
CA VAL A 127 -3.95 -10.34 -1.48
C VAL A 127 -2.90 -10.53 -2.58
N PHE A 128 -2.27 -9.43 -2.99
CA PHE A 128 -1.20 -9.40 -4.01
C PHE A 128 -0.12 -8.35 -3.68
N SER A 129 -0.23 -7.67 -2.54
CA SER A 129 0.75 -6.69 -2.12
C SER A 129 0.89 -6.63 -0.61
N VAL A 130 2.09 -6.30 -0.16
CA VAL A 130 2.39 -5.96 1.23
C VAL A 130 2.93 -4.54 1.29
N THR A 131 2.84 -3.92 2.46
CA THR A 131 3.43 -2.60 2.70
C THR A 131 4.57 -2.75 3.68
N ILE A 132 5.74 -2.23 3.32
CA ILE A 132 6.97 -2.23 4.11
C ILE A 132 7.10 -0.84 4.73
N PRO A 133 6.64 -0.61 5.97
CA PRO A 133 6.49 0.74 6.52
C PRO A 133 7.80 1.53 6.58
N LYS A 134 8.91 0.82 6.81
CA LYS A 134 10.26 1.39 6.95
C LYS A 134 11.06 1.47 5.65
N ALA A 135 10.49 1.07 4.52
CA ALA A 135 11.16 1.19 3.23
C ALA A 135 11.24 2.65 2.78
N ASP A 136 12.30 2.97 2.03
CA ASP A 136 12.45 4.26 1.35
C ASP A 136 11.30 4.48 0.35
N LYS A 137 10.70 5.67 0.35
CA LYS A 137 9.66 6.09 -0.62
C LYS A 137 10.20 6.10 -2.06
N ALA A 138 11.51 6.29 -2.23
CA ALA A 138 12.19 6.23 -3.52
C ALA A 138 12.62 4.80 -3.92
N ALA A 139 12.41 3.78 -3.08
CA ALA A 139 12.83 2.42 -3.39
C ALA A 139 12.20 1.90 -4.69
N ARG A 140 13.02 1.31 -5.56
CA ARG A 140 12.62 0.72 -6.84
C ARG A 140 13.43 -0.55 -7.03
N LEU A 141 12.80 -1.70 -6.79
CA LEU A 141 13.48 -3.00 -6.82
C LEU A 141 12.60 -4.04 -7.52
N ILE A 142 13.25 -4.97 -8.21
CA ILE A 142 12.63 -6.20 -8.69
C ILE A 142 13.37 -7.35 -8.00
N ILE A 143 12.63 -8.29 -7.44
CA ILE A 143 13.17 -9.42 -6.69
C ILE A 143 12.56 -10.70 -7.27
N LEU A 144 13.39 -11.62 -7.74
CA LEU A 144 13.00 -12.99 -8.05
C LEU A 144 13.02 -13.76 -6.74
N VAL A 145 11.86 -13.95 -6.13
CA VAL A 145 11.72 -14.61 -4.83
C VAL A 145 11.85 -16.11 -5.03
N GLU A 146 12.85 -16.71 -4.37
CA GLU A 146 13.16 -18.15 -4.44
C GLU A 146 12.77 -18.86 -3.14
N GLU A 147 12.86 -18.18 -2.00
CA GLU A 147 12.44 -18.70 -0.70
C GLU A 147 11.56 -17.69 0.06
N PRO A 148 10.56 -18.16 0.83
CA PRO A 148 10.13 -19.57 0.92
C PRO A 148 9.38 -20.01 -0.34
N THR A 149 9.41 -21.31 -0.66
CA THR A 149 8.81 -21.86 -1.91
C THR A 149 7.33 -21.53 -2.08
N TRP A 150 6.57 -21.41 -0.99
CA TRP A 150 5.15 -21.02 -1.06
C TRP A 150 4.94 -19.58 -1.55
N LEU A 151 5.98 -18.75 -1.51
CA LEU A 151 6.04 -17.35 -1.95
C LEU A 151 6.89 -17.17 -3.22
N GLU A 152 7.27 -18.25 -3.90
CA GLU A 152 8.02 -18.16 -5.16
C GLU A 152 7.27 -17.25 -6.15
N SER A 153 7.91 -16.16 -6.56
CA SER A 153 7.25 -15.05 -7.24
C SER A 153 8.24 -14.04 -7.83
N ILE A 154 7.72 -13.13 -8.65
CA ILE A 154 8.41 -11.88 -9.00
C ILE A 154 7.81 -10.78 -8.14
N ALA A 155 8.61 -10.22 -7.23
CA ALA A 155 8.19 -9.13 -6.37
C ALA A 155 8.72 -7.79 -6.90
N VAL A 156 7.83 -6.83 -7.11
CA VAL A 156 8.15 -5.48 -7.59
C VAL A 156 7.92 -4.50 -6.45
N GLN A 157 8.98 -3.83 -6.01
CA GLN A 157 8.90 -2.80 -4.98
C GLN A 157 8.84 -1.41 -5.61
N MET A 158 7.81 -0.65 -5.20
CA MET A 158 7.63 0.77 -5.52
C MET A 158 7.37 1.54 -4.23
N GLY A 159 8.41 2.20 -3.75
CA GLY A 159 8.42 2.88 -2.45
C GLY A 159 8.20 1.88 -1.32
N ARG A 160 7.14 2.11 -0.54
CA ARG A 160 6.74 1.21 0.56
C ARG A 160 5.89 0.03 0.14
N HIS A 161 5.54 -0.09 -1.13
CA HIS A 161 4.67 -1.16 -1.60
C HIS A 161 5.48 -2.23 -2.31
N LEU A 162 5.31 -3.49 -1.88
CA LEU A 162 5.87 -4.66 -2.54
C LEU A 162 4.71 -5.44 -3.16
N ILE A 163 4.71 -5.58 -4.48
CA ILE A 163 3.65 -6.21 -5.27
C ILE A 163 4.17 -7.57 -5.72
N PHE A 164 3.39 -8.62 -5.54
CA PHE A 164 3.73 -9.97 -5.95
C PHE A 164 3.06 -10.34 -7.26
N LEU A 165 3.87 -10.70 -8.24
CA LEU A 165 3.46 -11.28 -9.50
C LEU A 165 3.87 -12.76 -9.55
N PRO A 166 3.14 -13.62 -10.27
CA PRO A 166 3.47 -15.03 -10.40
C PRO A 166 4.84 -15.20 -11.09
N PRO A 167 5.58 -16.26 -10.76
CA PRO A 167 6.78 -16.64 -11.49
C PRO A 167 6.44 -17.06 -12.93
N LEU A 168 7.45 -17.22 -13.78
CA LEU A 168 7.25 -17.67 -15.17
C LEU A 168 6.72 -19.12 -15.22
N GLU A 169 7.16 -19.97 -14.30
CA GLU A 169 6.76 -21.36 -14.15
C GLU A 169 6.43 -21.65 -12.69
N GLY A 170 5.46 -22.54 -12.45
CA GLY A 170 4.97 -22.84 -11.10
C GLY A 170 4.15 -21.69 -10.48
N GLY A 171 4.15 -21.62 -9.15
CA GLY A 171 3.49 -20.53 -8.42
C GLY A 171 1.96 -20.50 -8.50
N ASP A 172 1.29 -21.58 -8.95
CA ASP A 172 -0.16 -21.63 -9.17
C ASP A 172 -0.99 -21.22 -7.95
N ARG A 173 -0.43 -21.40 -6.75
CA ARG A 173 -1.09 -21.11 -5.47
C ARG A 173 -0.60 -19.84 -4.80
N LEU A 174 0.21 -19.00 -5.48
CA LEU A 174 0.80 -17.78 -4.90
C LEU A 174 -0.25 -16.92 -4.18
N TYR A 175 -1.34 -16.57 -4.88
CA TYR A 175 -2.36 -15.70 -4.31
C TYR A 175 -3.20 -16.37 -3.22
N GLU A 176 -3.43 -17.68 -3.29
CA GLU A 176 -4.06 -18.46 -2.22
C GLU A 176 -3.18 -18.49 -0.96
N ASN A 177 -1.88 -18.67 -1.14
CA ASN A 177 -0.92 -18.70 -0.04
C ASN A 177 -0.79 -17.33 0.62
N LEU A 178 -0.65 -16.26 -0.17
CA LEU A 178 -0.65 -14.87 0.33
C LEU A 178 -1.94 -14.56 1.10
N ALA A 179 -3.07 -15.00 0.57
CA ALA A 179 -4.36 -14.85 1.21
C ALA A 179 -4.42 -15.62 2.54
N THR A 180 -3.91 -16.86 2.57
CA THR A 180 -3.88 -17.70 3.78
C THR A 180 -2.98 -17.10 4.86
N GLU A 181 -1.80 -16.60 4.50
CA GLU A 181 -0.91 -15.94 5.46
C GLU A 181 -1.52 -14.64 5.99
N SER A 182 -2.18 -13.85 5.14
CA SER A 182 -2.87 -12.64 5.59
C SER A 182 -4.01 -12.93 6.58
N ASP A 183 -4.70 -14.06 6.46
CA ASP A 183 -5.80 -14.44 7.37
C ASP A 183 -5.29 -14.85 8.76
N ARG A 184 -4.01 -15.24 8.89
CA ARG A 184 -3.42 -15.61 10.18
C ARG A 184 -3.23 -14.42 11.13
N GLY A 185 -3.50 -13.19 10.67
CA GLY A 185 -3.61 -12.00 11.51
C GLY A 185 -2.28 -11.44 12.00
N ASN A 186 -1.15 -12.10 11.70
CA ASN A 186 0.17 -11.51 11.88
C ASN A 186 0.47 -10.61 10.69
N ASP A 187 1.11 -9.46 10.93
CA ASP A 187 1.85 -8.75 9.89
C ASP A 187 2.68 -9.77 9.11
N PHE A 188 2.80 -9.61 7.79
CA PHE A 188 3.51 -10.55 6.92
C PHE A 188 4.96 -10.73 7.40
N ASP A 189 5.18 -11.69 8.29
CA ASP A 189 6.42 -11.90 9.03
C ASP A 189 7.16 -13.11 8.45
N SER A 190 7.49 -12.98 7.16
CA SER A 190 8.27 -13.98 6.45
C SER A 190 9.56 -13.36 5.96
N THR A 191 10.67 -14.03 6.25
CA THR A 191 11.95 -13.69 5.62
C THR A 191 11.98 -14.28 4.22
N MET A 192 12.15 -13.41 3.24
CA MET A 192 12.24 -13.79 1.84
C MET A 192 13.70 -13.85 1.40
N LYS A 193 14.06 -14.80 0.54
CA LYS A 193 15.34 -14.78 -0.18
C LYS A 193 15.08 -14.84 -1.68
N GLY A 194 15.96 -14.20 -2.43
CA GLY A 194 15.82 -14.12 -3.87
C GLY A 194 16.95 -13.34 -4.51
N LYS A 195 16.85 -13.20 -5.84
CA LYS A 195 17.81 -12.45 -6.65
C LYS A 195 17.25 -11.08 -6.99
N ILE A 196 18.06 -10.05 -6.78
CA ILE A 196 17.69 -8.68 -7.17
C ILE A 196 17.97 -8.51 -8.66
N VAL A 197 16.98 -8.00 -9.39
CA VAL A 197 17.11 -7.56 -10.78
C VAL A 197 17.17 -6.05 -10.83
N ALA A 198 18.00 -5.51 -11.72
CA ALA A 198 18.11 -4.08 -11.93
C ALA A 198 16.76 -3.48 -12.34
N TRP A 199 16.51 -2.25 -11.92
CA TRP A 199 15.32 -1.53 -12.34
C TRP A 199 15.44 -1.13 -13.82
N PRO A 200 14.43 -1.38 -14.67
CA PRO A 200 14.52 -1.08 -16.09
C PRO A 200 14.52 0.43 -16.35
N TYR A 201 15.46 0.89 -17.18
CA TYR A 201 15.48 2.27 -17.70
C TYR A 201 14.69 2.42 -19.02
N GLY A 202 14.27 1.30 -19.59
CA GLY A 202 13.48 1.18 -20.80
C GLY A 202 13.07 -0.28 -21.04
N PRO A 203 12.46 -0.59 -22.18
CA PRO A 203 12.12 -1.97 -22.51
C PRO A 203 13.38 -2.80 -22.83
N GLU A 204 13.73 -3.73 -21.94
CA GLU A 204 14.86 -4.65 -22.05
C GLU A 204 14.44 -6.02 -22.61
N HIS A 205 13.23 -6.50 -22.26
CA HIS A 205 12.63 -7.73 -22.76
C HIS A 205 13.54 -8.96 -22.67
N ALA A 206 14.18 -9.17 -21.52
CA ALA A 206 15.25 -10.14 -21.35
C ALA A 206 14.89 -11.57 -21.77
N LEU A 207 13.66 -12.04 -21.55
CA LEU A 207 13.24 -13.39 -21.96
C LEU A 207 12.97 -13.52 -23.45
N ASP A 208 12.58 -12.43 -24.11
CA ASP A 208 12.29 -12.43 -25.55
C ASP A 208 13.58 -12.35 -26.38
N LEU A 209 14.60 -11.69 -25.85
CA LEU A 209 15.91 -11.52 -26.51
C LEU A 209 16.90 -12.64 -26.19
N ALA A 210 16.67 -13.39 -25.11
CA ALA A 210 17.41 -14.61 -24.82
C ALA A 210 17.12 -15.62 -25.94
N LYS A 211 18.03 -15.70 -26.93
CA LYS A 211 18.07 -16.80 -27.89
C LYS A 211 18.14 -18.08 -27.08
N ASP A 212 17.20 -18.99 -27.34
CA ASP A 212 17.05 -20.26 -26.63
C ASP A 212 18.41 -20.89 -26.29
N VAL A 213 18.79 -20.80 -25.02
CA VAL A 213 19.71 -21.76 -24.41
C VAL A 213 18.81 -22.86 -23.86
N MET A 214 18.30 -23.68 -24.76
CA MET A 214 17.89 -25.05 -24.47
C MET A 214 18.99 -25.98 -24.96
#